data_AF-A0A359DZQ1-F1
#
_entry.id   AF-A0A359DZQ1-F1
#
_cell.length_a   1.000
_cell.length_b   1.000
_cell.length_c   1.000
_cell.angle_alpha   90.00
_cell.angle_beta   90.00
_cell.angle_gamma   90.00
#
_symmetry.space_group_name_H-M   'P 1'
#
loop_
_entity.id
_entity.type
_entity.pdbx_description
1 polymer ?
#
loop_
_entity_poly.entity_id
_entity_poly.type
_entity_poly.pdbx_seq_one_letter_code
_entity_poly.pdbx_strand_id
1 'polypeptide(L)'
;MIKGEHKGQVALVLVLIMTVVSTLAVSLASRSTVDTKIQQSESEGVQALLFAQTGLEQLIMNPSGSTAGLMGTDYYAEKSDIGKSSVDLGSMDIGSTVELNLQPANAALTSFIVYWGPDNDNPSNKPAVFISVITSSGTVTDYAYDYDGLNGFTVATAGSGGYAKRTPNIALNINVVKVRITVLGSPALLRVLPVGAEFPSQIKSIKSTGSVQSGSQTVKYGLQYDESAADSIPSVFDYALFSGGSIVQ
;
A
#
# COMPACT_ATOMS: atom_id res chain seq x y z
N MET A 1 23.20 -87.48 13.39
CA MET A 1 23.19 -86.03 13.71
C MET A 1 24.28 -85.42 12.87
N ILE A 2 24.08 -84.47 11.96
CA ILE A 2 23.28 -83.24 11.97
C ILE A 2 22.82 -82.99 10.52
N LYS A 3 21.55 -82.63 10.27
CA LYS A 3 21.06 -82.23 8.94
C LYS A 3 19.90 -81.25 9.08
N GLY A 4 20.20 -79.95 9.07
CA GLY A 4 19.20 -78.89 9.20
C GLY A 4 19.68 -77.44 8.99
N GLU A 5 20.94 -77.17 8.64
CA GLU A 5 21.50 -75.81 8.76
C GLU A 5 21.33 -74.87 7.54
N HIS A 6 20.91 -75.34 6.36
CA HIS A 6 20.82 -74.47 5.17
C HIS A 6 19.42 -73.96 4.82
N LYS A 7 18.33 -74.54 5.37
CA LYS A 7 16.96 -74.09 5.07
C LYS A 7 16.60 -72.75 5.76
N GLY A 8 17.18 -72.48 6.92
CA GLY A 8 16.98 -71.21 7.65
C GLY A 8 17.68 -70.01 7.00
N GLN A 9 18.89 -70.20 6.47
CA GLN A 9 19.63 -69.16 5.77
C GLN A 9 18.94 -68.74 4.46
N VAL A 10 18.37 -69.68 3.71
CA VAL A 10 17.64 -69.38 2.46
C VAL A 10 16.38 -68.55 2.74
N ALA A 11 15.64 -68.87 3.80
CA ALA A 11 14.47 -68.08 4.19
C ALA A 11 14.86 -66.65 4.61
N LEU A 12 15.98 -66.51 5.33
CA LEU A 12 16.48 -65.19 5.76
C LEU A 12 16.92 -64.33 4.57
N VAL A 13 17.63 -64.91 3.60
CA VAL A 13 18.03 -64.23 2.36
C VAL A 13 16.80 -63.81 1.55
N LEU A 14 15.77 -64.65 1.48
CA LEU A 14 14.55 -64.34 0.74
C LEU A 14 13.76 -63.19 1.39
N VAL A 15 13.67 -63.17 2.72
CA VAL A 15 13.07 -62.05 3.46
C VAL A 15 13.88 -60.77 3.28
N LEU A 16 15.21 -60.85 3.31
CA LEU A 16 16.10 -59.70 3.07
C LEU A 16 15.89 -59.13 1.65
N ILE A 17 15.78 -59.98 0.64
CA ILE A 17 15.53 -59.52 -0.73
C ILE A 17 14.15 -58.86 -0.83
N MET A 18 13.11 -59.43 -0.21
CA MET A 18 11.77 -58.84 -0.20
C MET A 18 11.71 -57.49 0.52
N THR A 19 12.43 -57.33 1.64
CA THR A 19 12.49 -56.04 2.35
C THR A 19 13.22 -55.00 1.52
N VAL A 20 14.35 -55.33 0.90
CA VAL A 20 15.08 -54.41 0.02
C VAL A 20 14.21 -53.96 -1.16
N VAL A 21 13.54 -54.89 -1.85
CA VAL A 21 12.66 -54.57 -2.99
C VAL A 21 11.47 -53.69 -2.54
N SER A 22 10.87 -53.99 -1.39
CA SER A 22 9.77 -53.19 -0.85
C SER A 22 10.21 -51.77 -0.49
N THR A 23 11.39 -51.63 0.15
CA THR A 23 11.94 -50.32 0.50
C THR A 23 12.27 -49.49 -0.75
N LEU A 24 12.82 -50.12 -1.79
CA LEU A 24 13.08 -49.47 -3.08
C LEU A 24 11.78 -49.02 -3.78
N ALA A 25 10.76 -49.88 -3.80
CA ALA A 25 9.46 -49.55 -4.39
C ALA A 25 8.78 -48.37 -3.69
N VAL A 26 8.78 -48.34 -2.35
CA VAL A 26 8.22 -47.24 -1.56
C VAL A 26 9.01 -45.95 -1.76
N SER A 27 10.35 -46.02 -1.85
CA SER A 27 11.21 -44.85 -2.08
C SER A 27 10.94 -44.19 -3.44
N LEU A 28 10.84 -44.98 -4.52
CA LEU A 28 10.48 -44.47 -5.85
C LEU A 28 9.06 -43.90 -5.89
N ALA A 29 8.08 -44.61 -5.32
CA ALA A 29 6.70 -44.16 -5.29
C ALA A 29 6.54 -42.86 -4.50
N SER A 30 7.23 -42.73 -3.35
CA SER A 30 7.22 -41.53 -2.52
C SER A 30 7.81 -40.32 -3.25
N ARG A 31 8.99 -40.49 -3.86
CA ARG A 31 9.64 -39.41 -4.61
C ARG A 31 8.81 -38.95 -5.82
N SER A 32 8.25 -39.89 -6.58
CA SER A 32 7.39 -39.57 -7.74
C SER A 32 6.11 -38.84 -7.34
N THR A 33 5.49 -39.22 -6.23
CA THR A 33 4.27 -38.56 -5.73
C THR A 33 4.56 -37.15 -5.23
N VAL A 34 5.70 -36.96 -4.55
CA VAL A 34 6.14 -35.64 -4.07
C VAL A 34 6.46 -34.72 -5.25
N ASP A 35 7.24 -35.18 -6.23
CA ASP A 35 7.60 -34.37 -7.40
C ASP A 35 6.35 -33.97 -8.21
N THR A 36 5.40 -34.89 -8.38
CA THR A 36 4.11 -34.60 -9.06
C THR A 36 3.29 -33.57 -8.29
N LYS A 37 3.22 -33.69 -6.97
CA LYS A 37 2.48 -32.75 -6.12
C LYS A 37 3.11 -31.35 -6.14
N ILE A 38 4.44 -31.28 -6.16
CA ILE A 38 5.18 -30.01 -6.27
C ILE A 38 4.89 -29.35 -7.62
N GLN A 39 5.02 -30.11 -8.73
CA GLN A 39 4.71 -29.60 -10.07
C GLN A 39 3.26 -29.12 -10.20
N GLN A 40 2.32 -29.87 -9.62
CA GLN A 40 0.91 -29.48 -9.61
C GLN A 40 0.69 -28.17 -8.81
N SER A 41 1.29 -28.05 -7.62
CA SER A 41 1.20 -26.83 -6.81
C SER A 41 1.84 -25.62 -7.49
N GLU A 42 2.96 -25.79 -8.19
CA GLU A 42 3.60 -24.72 -8.95
C GLU A 42 2.72 -24.28 -10.13
N SER A 43 2.17 -25.23 -10.88
CA SER A 43 1.26 -24.94 -11.99
C SER A 43 0.00 -24.21 -11.52
N GLU A 44 -0.61 -24.66 -10.41
CA GLU A 44 -1.80 -24.03 -9.83
C GLU A 44 -1.49 -22.63 -9.28
N GLY A 45 -0.31 -22.43 -8.71
CA GLY A 45 0.17 -21.12 -8.27
C GLY A 45 0.34 -20.14 -9.42
N VAL A 46 0.94 -20.58 -10.54
CA VAL A 46 1.07 -19.77 -11.76
C VAL A 46 -0.30 -19.44 -12.34
N GLN A 47 -1.22 -20.40 -12.36
CA GLN A 47 -2.57 -20.16 -12.86
C GLN A 47 -3.36 -19.18 -11.98
N ALA A 48 -3.28 -19.32 -10.65
CA ALA A 48 -3.88 -18.38 -9.72
C ALA A 48 -3.30 -16.97 -9.88
N LEU A 49 -2.00 -16.85 -10.16
CA LEU A 49 -1.36 -15.56 -10.47
C LEU A 49 -1.91 -14.96 -11.77
N LEU A 50 -2.04 -15.74 -12.84
CA LEU A 50 -2.60 -15.26 -14.12
C LEU A 50 -4.04 -14.76 -13.96
N PHE A 51 -4.84 -15.45 -13.14
CA PHE A 51 -6.19 -14.99 -12.81
C PHE A 51 -6.18 -13.71 -11.98
N ALA A 52 -5.29 -13.58 -11.00
CA ALA A 52 -5.12 -12.32 -10.26
C ALA A 52 -4.69 -11.17 -11.20
N GLN A 53 -3.78 -11.42 -12.14
CA GLN A 53 -3.37 -10.43 -13.14
C GLN A 53 -4.53 -10.03 -14.05
N THR A 54 -5.32 -11.00 -14.52
CA THR A 54 -6.51 -10.74 -15.34
C THR A 54 -7.51 -9.84 -14.59
N GLY A 55 -7.79 -10.14 -13.32
CA GLY A 55 -8.69 -9.30 -12.50
C GLY A 55 -8.17 -7.87 -12.31
N LEU A 56 -6.87 -7.73 -12.11
CA LEU A 56 -6.21 -6.43 -12.00
C LEU A 56 -6.30 -5.64 -13.32
N GLU A 57 -5.96 -6.26 -14.44
CA GLU A 57 -6.02 -5.65 -15.77
C GLU A 57 -7.43 -5.20 -16.15
N GLN A 58 -8.45 -6.02 -15.86
CA GLN A 58 -9.85 -5.66 -16.11
C GLN A 58 -10.28 -4.41 -15.36
N LEU A 59 -9.84 -4.24 -14.10
CA LEU A 59 -10.13 -3.04 -13.32
C LEU A 59 -9.33 -1.82 -13.78
N ILE A 60 -8.10 -2.01 -14.26
CA ILE A 60 -7.30 -0.92 -14.85
C ILE A 60 -7.95 -0.46 -16.17
N MET A 61 -8.41 -1.38 -17.01
CA MET A 61 -9.08 -1.08 -18.28
C MET A 61 -10.46 -0.45 -18.09
N ASN A 62 -11.17 -0.75 -16.99
CA ASN A 62 -12.45 -0.16 -16.65
C ASN A 62 -12.31 0.77 -15.43
N PRO A 63 -11.87 2.03 -15.63
CA PRO A 63 -11.61 2.96 -14.52
C PRO A 63 -12.85 3.33 -13.70
N SER A 64 -14.05 3.12 -14.26
CA SER A 64 -15.35 3.35 -13.63
C SER A 64 -15.82 2.17 -12.78
N GLY A 65 -15.26 0.97 -12.99
CA GLY A 65 -15.60 -0.23 -12.24
C GLY A 65 -15.00 -0.23 -10.84
N SER A 66 -15.80 -0.65 -9.85
CA SER A 66 -15.34 -0.86 -8.47
C SER A 66 -14.89 -2.30 -8.23
N THR A 67 -15.35 -3.25 -9.04
CA THR A 67 -15.05 -4.68 -8.90
C THR A 67 -14.94 -5.37 -10.26
N ALA A 68 -14.10 -6.38 -10.38
CA ALA A 68 -14.06 -7.29 -11.52
C ALA A 68 -14.09 -8.75 -11.04
N GLY A 69 -14.89 -9.59 -11.70
CA GLY A 69 -15.12 -10.97 -11.26
C GLY A 69 -16.11 -11.06 -10.08
N LEU A 70 -16.37 -12.28 -9.63
CA LEU A 70 -17.26 -12.58 -8.51
C LEU A 70 -16.45 -13.21 -7.36
N MET A 71 -16.77 -12.87 -6.12
CA MET A 71 -16.12 -13.50 -4.97
C MET A 71 -16.30 -15.03 -5.03
N GLY A 72 -15.19 -15.76 -4.93
CA GLY A 72 -15.20 -17.22 -4.98
C GLY A 72 -15.16 -17.81 -6.39
N THR A 73 -15.01 -16.98 -7.44
CA THR A 73 -14.68 -17.44 -8.80
C THR A 73 -13.17 -17.40 -9.06
N ASP A 74 -12.77 -17.76 -10.29
CA ASP A 74 -11.38 -17.84 -10.73
C ASP A 74 -10.57 -16.56 -10.42
N TYR A 75 -11.22 -15.40 -10.47
CA TYR A 75 -10.64 -14.14 -10.01
C TYR A 75 -11.68 -13.22 -9.37
N TYR A 76 -11.22 -12.40 -8.43
CA TYR A 76 -11.98 -11.30 -7.85
C TYR A 76 -11.04 -10.14 -7.60
N ALA A 77 -11.35 -8.98 -8.16
CA ALA A 77 -10.61 -7.75 -7.92
C ALA A 77 -11.55 -6.66 -7.42
N GLU A 78 -11.05 -5.83 -6.51
CA GLU A 78 -11.75 -4.70 -5.91
C GLU A 78 -10.89 -3.44 -5.95
N LYS A 79 -11.53 -2.32 -6.23
CA LYS A 79 -10.94 -0.99 -6.19
C LYS A 79 -11.44 -0.27 -4.95
N SER A 80 -10.51 0.33 -4.23
CA SER A 80 -10.78 1.14 -3.04
C SER A 80 -10.09 2.49 -3.16
N ASP A 81 -10.81 3.54 -2.75
CA ASP A 81 -10.30 4.89 -2.66
C ASP A 81 -9.87 5.18 -1.22
N ILE A 82 -8.63 5.59 -1.04
CA ILE A 82 -8.01 5.86 0.26
C ILE A 82 -7.74 7.36 0.38
N GLY A 83 -7.84 7.89 1.60
CA GLY A 83 -7.49 9.28 1.91
C GLY A 83 -8.64 10.29 1.81
N LYS A 84 -9.89 9.82 1.73
CA LYS A 84 -11.08 10.69 1.59
C LYS A 84 -11.45 11.41 2.90
N SER A 85 -11.50 10.68 4.02
CA SER A 85 -11.91 11.22 5.33
C SER A 85 -10.74 11.76 6.16
N SER A 86 -9.54 11.21 5.97
CA SER A 86 -8.30 11.64 6.59
C SER A 86 -7.12 11.11 5.79
N VAL A 87 -6.04 11.87 5.82
CA VAL A 87 -4.76 11.48 5.22
C VAL A 87 -3.74 11.40 6.35
N ASP A 88 -3.38 10.17 6.71
CA ASP A 88 -2.37 9.86 7.71
C ASP A 88 -1.04 9.61 7.02
N LEU A 89 -0.06 10.48 7.27
CA LEU A 89 1.22 10.47 6.57
C LEU A 89 2.34 9.85 7.41
N GLY A 90 2.10 9.64 8.70
CA GLY A 90 3.10 9.11 9.62
C GLY A 90 4.21 10.13 9.88
N SER A 91 5.41 9.63 10.21
CA SER A 91 6.56 10.49 10.48
C SER A 91 7.19 10.96 9.18
N MET A 92 7.42 12.26 9.10
CA MET A 92 7.98 12.94 7.95
C MET A 92 9.27 13.67 8.35
N ASP A 93 10.32 13.44 7.58
CA ASP A 93 11.63 14.06 7.79
C ASP A 93 11.63 15.57 7.50
N ILE A 94 12.63 16.27 8.01
CA ILE A 94 12.83 17.71 7.76
C ILE A 94 13.02 17.95 6.25
N GLY A 95 12.30 18.94 5.71
CA GLY A 95 12.37 19.31 4.30
C GLY A 95 11.58 18.39 3.37
N SER A 96 10.97 17.32 3.90
CA SER A 96 10.05 16.50 3.12
C SER A 96 8.75 17.26 2.84
N THR A 97 8.23 17.07 1.64
CA THR A 97 6.99 17.69 1.17
C THR A 97 6.01 16.60 0.77
N VAL A 98 4.77 16.74 1.24
CA VAL A 98 3.63 15.93 0.79
C VAL A 98 2.72 16.78 -0.08
N GLU A 99 2.14 16.15 -1.10
CA GLU A 99 1.10 16.75 -1.91
C GLU A 99 -0.26 16.12 -1.58
N LEU A 100 -1.26 16.97 -1.43
CA LEU A 100 -2.67 16.60 -1.30
C LEU A 100 -3.40 17.07 -2.54
N ASN A 101 -4.11 16.14 -3.15
CA ASN A 101 -4.93 16.42 -4.31
C ASN A 101 -6.33 16.85 -3.88
N LEU A 102 -6.76 18.02 -4.36
CA LEU A 102 -8.09 18.55 -4.10
C LEU A 102 -8.99 18.47 -5.33
N GLN A 103 -8.54 17.82 -6.42
CA GLN A 103 -9.35 17.54 -7.59
C GLN A 103 -9.86 16.07 -7.65
N PRO A 104 -11.09 15.84 -8.13
CA PRO A 104 -12.09 16.84 -8.55
C PRO A 104 -12.63 17.66 -7.39
N ALA A 105 -12.79 18.98 -7.59
CA ALA A 105 -13.15 19.89 -6.51
C ALA A 105 -14.58 19.63 -6.01
N ASN A 106 -14.71 19.45 -4.69
CA ASN A 106 -16.01 19.35 -4.02
C ASN A 106 -16.40 20.72 -3.46
N ALA A 107 -17.49 21.31 -3.96
CA ALA A 107 -17.94 22.64 -3.52
C ALA A 107 -18.34 22.71 -2.04
N ALA A 108 -18.60 21.56 -1.39
CA ALA A 108 -18.87 21.48 0.04
C ALA A 108 -17.59 21.35 0.90
N LEU A 109 -16.42 21.14 0.29
CA LEU A 109 -15.14 21.16 0.98
C LEU A 109 -14.72 22.62 1.23
N THR A 110 -14.83 23.07 2.48
CA THR A 110 -14.66 24.49 2.83
C THR A 110 -13.25 24.79 3.33
N SER A 111 -12.63 23.86 4.06
CA SER A 111 -11.27 23.98 4.57
C SER A 111 -10.69 22.60 4.90
N PHE A 112 -9.47 22.59 5.46
CA PHE A 112 -8.84 21.40 6.00
C PHE A 112 -8.11 21.74 7.31
N ILE A 113 -7.84 20.73 8.11
CA ILE A 113 -7.09 20.83 9.36
C ILE A 113 -5.83 20.00 9.21
N VAL A 114 -4.68 20.63 9.49
CA VAL A 114 -3.40 19.94 9.58
C VAL A 114 -3.07 19.74 11.05
N TYR A 115 -2.83 18.49 11.40
CA TYR A 115 -2.30 18.07 12.68
C TYR A 115 -0.84 17.73 12.47
N TRP A 116 0.02 18.35 13.28
CA TRP A 116 1.43 18.01 13.32
C TRP A 116 1.89 17.90 14.76
N GLY A 117 2.78 16.95 15.00
CA GLY A 117 3.33 16.65 16.32
C GLY A 117 4.81 16.35 16.21
N PRO A 118 5.58 16.50 17.29
CA PRO A 118 6.91 15.92 17.33
C PRO A 118 6.84 14.41 17.08
N ASP A 119 7.87 13.87 16.45
CA ASP A 119 8.00 12.44 16.31
C ASP A 119 8.15 11.75 17.68
N ASN A 120 7.70 10.50 17.78
CA ASN A 120 7.73 9.71 19.00
C ASN A 120 9.15 9.55 19.56
N ASP A 121 10.14 9.54 18.67
CA ASP A 121 11.56 9.40 19.03
C ASP A 121 12.13 10.69 19.65
N ASN A 122 11.53 11.85 19.39
CA ASN A 122 12.01 13.15 19.88
C ASN A 122 10.84 14.07 20.29
N PRO A 123 10.14 13.78 21.41
CA PRO A 123 8.92 14.46 21.81
C PRO A 123 9.11 15.94 22.23
N SER A 124 10.35 16.36 22.47
CA SER A 124 10.69 17.75 22.84
C SER A 124 10.88 18.68 21.64
N ASN A 125 10.92 18.12 20.42
CA ASN A 125 11.09 18.92 19.22
C ASN A 125 9.84 19.74 18.92
N LYS A 126 10.04 20.91 18.29
CA LYS A 126 8.94 21.79 17.87
C LYS A 126 8.93 21.88 16.36
N PRO A 127 8.31 20.91 15.66
CA PRO A 127 8.22 20.95 14.21
C PRO A 127 7.36 22.13 13.75
N ALA A 128 7.74 22.71 12.62
CA ALA A 128 6.97 23.71 11.91
C ALA A 128 6.49 23.14 10.57
N VAL A 129 5.42 23.71 10.04
CA VAL A 129 4.85 23.31 8.75
C VAL A 129 4.70 24.52 7.85
N PHE A 130 5.04 24.33 6.59
CA PHE A 130 4.84 25.29 5.52
C PHE A 130 3.84 24.72 4.52
N ILE A 131 2.77 25.46 4.26
CA ILE A 131 1.63 25.01 3.46
C ILE A 131 1.51 25.91 2.26
N SER A 132 1.67 25.36 1.07
CA SER A 132 1.48 26.06 -0.20
C SER A 132 0.20 25.60 -0.86
N VAL A 133 -0.72 26.52 -1.10
CA VAL A 133 -1.98 26.27 -1.79
C VAL A 133 -1.82 26.66 -3.25
N ILE A 134 -2.07 25.70 -4.14
CA ILE A 134 -1.90 25.89 -5.58
C ILE A 134 -3.28 25.94 -6.23
N THR A 135 -3.55 27.04 -6.92
CA THR A 135 -4.78 27.25 -7.68
C THR A 135 -4.62 26.80 -9.14
N SER A 136 -5.75 26.64 -9.85
CA SER A 136 -5.81 26.24 -11.26
C SER A 136 -5.18 27.26 -12.21
N SER A 137 -5.05 28.52 -11.77
CA SER A 137 -4.31 29.57 -12.47
C SER A 137 -2.80 29.53 -12.21
N GLY A 138 -2.30 28.57 -11.43
CA GLY A 138 -0.89 28.47 -11.04
C GLY A 138 -0.47 29.46 -9.95
N THR A 139 -1.41 30.21 -9.37
CA THR A 139 -1.10 31.09 -8.24
C THR A 139 -0.87 30.25 -6.99
N VAL A 140 0.28 30.46 -6.35
CA VAL A 140 0.68 29.83 -5.10
C VAL A 140 0.47 30.80 -3.96
N THR A 141 -0.25 30.36 -2.91
CA THR A 141 -0.40 31.11 -1.66
C THR A 141 0.17 30.31 -0.51
N ASP A 142 1.11 30.92 0.22
CA ASP A 142 1.89 30.25 1.24
C ASP A 142 1.43 30.62 2.65
N TYR A 143 1.49 29.62 3.54
CA TYR A 143 1.15 29.77 4.94
C TYR A 143 2.18 29.02 5.80
N ALA A 144 2.74 29.70 6.77
CA ALA A 144 3.75 29.13 7.67
C ALA A 144 3.20 29.04 9.09
N TYR A 145 3.30 27.87 9.72
CA TYR A 145 2.82 27.62 11.08
C TYR A 145 3.86 26.91 11.95
N ASP A 146 3.98 27.34 13.20
CA ASP A 146 4.89 26.78 14.20
C ASP A 146 4.19 26.70 15.58
N TYR A 147 4.89 26.18 16.58
CA TYR A 147 4.34 26.08 17.94
C TYR A 147 4.30 27.41 18.69
N ASP A 148 5.23 28.32 18.42
CA ASP A 148 5.48 29.50 19.27
C ASP A 148 5.12 30.83 18.59
N GLY A 149 4.79 30.84 17.29
CA GLY A 149 4.48 32.04 16.51
C GLY A 149 5.70 32.90 16.17
N LEU A 150 6.90 32.31 16.11
CA LEU A 150 8.15 33.05 15.95
C LEU A 150 8.59 33.08 14.48
N ASN A 151 9.54 33.97 14.14
CA ASN A 151 10.14 34.06 12.80
C ASN A 151 9.15 34.27 11.62
N GLY A 152 8.01 34.93 11.88
CA GLY A 152 6.98 35.16 10.86
C GLY A 152 6.01 33.99 10.67
N PHE A 153 6.11 32.94 11.48
CA PHE A 153 5.17 31.85 11.51
C PHE A 153 3.93 32.23 12.34
N THR A 154 2.79 31.69 11.95
CA THR A 154 1.55 31.82 12.74
C THR A 154 1.49 30.72 13.78
N VAL A 155 1.22 31.10 15.03
CA VAL A 155 1.14 30.16 16.16
C VAL A 155 0.07 29.10 15.95
N ALA A 156 0.42 27.85 16.22
CA ALA A 156 -0.48 26.71 16.23
C ALA A 156 -1.47 26.79 17.41
N THR A 157 -2.53 26.00 17.34
CA THR A 157 -3.50 25.85 18.43
C THR A 157 -3.36 24.46 19.04
N ALA A 158 -3.66 24.32 20.34
CA ALA A 158 -3.62 23.02 20.98
C ALA A 158 -4.56 22.02 20.28
N GLY A 159 -4.02 20.89 19.83
CA GLY A 159 -4.76 19.80 19.22
C GLY A 159 -5.17 18.73 20.24
N SER A 160 -5.69 17.61 19.73
CA SER A 160 -6.03 16.43 20.52
C SER A 160 -4.90 15.40 20.46
N GLY A 161 -4.62 14.69 21.55
CA GLY A 161 -3.68 13.56 21.57
C GLY A 161 -2.19 13.95 21.52
N GLY A 162 -1.82 15.14 22.00
CA GLY A 162 -0.43 15.61 22.02
C GLY A 162 0.04 16.31 20.73
N TYR A 163 -0.80 16.34 19.71
CA TYR A 163 -0.54 17.08 18.47
C TYR A 163 -0.83 18.57 18.63
N ALA A 164 -0.03 19.43 18.00
CA ALA A 164 -0.50 20.75 17.63
C ALA A 164 -1.46 20.62 16.45
N LYS A 165 -2.49 21.47 16.41
CA LYS A 165 -3.38 21.58 15.27
C LYS A 165 -3.43 23.01 14.80
N ARG A 166 -3.58 23.17 13.50
CA ARG A 166 -4.15 24.41 12.97
C ARG A 166 -5.13 24.04 11.88
N THR A 167 -6.24 24.76 11.87
CA THR A 167 -7.07 24.88 10.69
C THR A 167 -6.54 26.12 10.00
N PRO A 168 -5.72 25.99 8.95
CA PRO A 168 -5.39 27.14 8.14
C PRO A 168 -6.69 27.81 7.72
N ASN A 169 -6.76 29.14 7.83
CA ASN A 169 -7.91 29.88 7.29
C ASN A 169 -7.76 30.00 5.77
N ILE A 170 -7.78 28.84 5.10
CA ILE A 170 -7.70 28.70 3.65
C ILE A 170 -9.12 28.40 3.20
N ALA A 171 -9.73 29.36 2.52
CA ALA A 171 -11.00 29.14 1.85
C ALA A 171 -10.73 28.23 0.64
N LEU A 172 -10.94 26.93 0.81
CA LEU A 172 -10.92 26.00 -0.31
C LEU A 172 -12.11 26.36 -1.21
N ASN A 173 -11.82 26.59 -2.48
CA ASN A 173 -12.83 26.81 -3.51
C ASN A 173 -12.50 25.91 -4.71
N ILE A 174 -13.40 25.89 -5.69
CA ILE A 174 -13.26 25.02 -6.88
C ILE A 174 -11.99 25.25 -7.70
N ASN A 175 -11.30 26.38 -7.49
CA ASN A 175 -10.07 26.72 -8.20
C ASN A 175 -8.83 26.22 -7.46
N VAL A 176 -8.93 25.70 -6.23
CA VAL A 176 -7.79 25.10 -5.54
C VAL A 176 -7.60 23.67 -6.04
N VAL A 177 -6.42 23.39 -6.59
CA VAL A 177 -6.12 22.12 -7.26
C VAL A 177 -5.33 21.20 -6.33
N LYS A 178 -4.29 21.74 -5.70
CA LYS A 178 -3.36 20.98 -4.87
C LYS A 178 -2.96 21.78 -3.64
N VAL A 179 -2.63 21.06 -2.57
CA VAL A 179 -1.99 21.61 -1.38
C VAL A 179 -0.69 20.88 -1.16
N ARG A 180 0.39 21.62 -0.95
CA ARG A 180 1.69 21.08 -0.54
C ARG A 180 1.93 21.40 0.92
N ILE A 181 2.42 20.43 1.68
CA ILE A 181 2.79 20.60 3.08
C ILE A 181 4.24 20.16 3.23
N THR A 182 5.09 21.09 3.62
CA THR A 182 6.52 20.86 3.87
C THR A 182 6.80 20.92 5.36
N VAL A 183 7.53 19.93 5.87
CA VAL A 183 7.96 19.90 7.27
C VAL A 183 9.26 20.68 7.44
N LEU A 184 9.32 21.55 8.45
CA LEU A 184 10.46 22.40 8.75
C LEU A 184 10.92 22.26 10.20
N GLY A 185 12.20 22.55 10.44
CA GLY A 185 12.82 22.60 11.77
C GLY A 185 13.18 21.23 12.36
N SER A 186 12.22 20.32 12.45
CA SER A 186 12.41 18.96 13.00
C SER A 186 11.41 17.97 12.37
N PRO A 187 11.67 16.65 12.42
CA PRO A 187 10.71 15.66 11.91
C PRO A 187 9.36 15.77 12.61
N ALA A 188 8.29 15.48 11.88
CA ALA A 188 6.92 15.67 12.35
C ALA A 188 6.01 14.50 11.98
N LEU A 189 5.14 14.11 12.90
CA LEU A 189 4.02 13.23 12.61
C LEU A 189 2.90 14.06 11.98
N LEU A 190 2.51 13.75 10.74
CA LEU A 190 1.53 14.53 9.99
C LEU A 190 0.22 13.78 9.74
N ARG A 191 -0.88 14.51 9.93
CA ARG A 191 -2.24 14.06 9.62
C ARG A 191 -3.07 15.23 9.10
N VAL A 192 -3.87 14.99 8.07
CA VAL A 192 -4.74 16.00 7.47
C VAL A 192 -6.19 15.54 7.45
N LEU A 193 -7.11 16.39 7.89
CA LEU A 193 -8.55 16.13 7.86
C LEU A 193 -9.27 17.20 7.03
N PRO A 194 -10.26 16.83 6.22
CA PRO A 194 -11.07 17.79 5.51
C PRO A 194 -12.18 18.36 6.42
N VAL A 195 -12.70 19.53 6.05
CA VAL A 195 -13.81 20.20 6.74
C VAL A 195 -14.93 20.50 5.74
N GLY A 196 -16.16 20.18 6.13
CA GLY A 196 -17.37 20.39 5.31
C GLY A 196 -17.71 19.21 4.41
N ALA A 197 -16.73 18.61 3.73
CA ALA A 197 -16.89 17.42 2.89
C ALA A 197 -15.65 16.52 2.94
N GLU A 198 -15.68 15.37 2.26
CA GLU A 198 -14.51 14.50 2.09
C GLU A 198 -13.54 15.06 1.05
N PHE A 199 -12.24 14.77 1.22
CA PHE A 199 -11.27 14.93 0.15
C PHE A 199 -11.60 14.00 -1.03
N PRO A 200 -11.14 14.37 -2.24
CA PRO A 200 -10.96 13.39 -3.30
C PRO A 200 -10.08 12.23 -2.84
N SER A 201 -10.22 11.08 -3.51
CA SER A 201 -9.31 9.96 -3.32
C SER A 201 -7.87 10.43 -3.51
N GLN A 202 -7.00 10.15 -2.54
CA GLN A 202 -5.57 10.46 -2.63
C GLN A 202 -4.80 9.29 -3.23
N ILE A 203 -5.21 8.08 -2.91
CA ILE A 203 -4.62 6.84 -3.41
C ILE A 203 -5.74 5.93 -3.90
N LYS A 204 -5.59 5.42 -5.12
CA LYS A 204 -6.42 4.35 -5.66
C LYS A 204 -5.70 3.04 -5.41
N SER A 205 -6.29 2.17 -4.60
CA SER A 205 -5.77 0.83 -4.33
C SER A 205 -6.63 -0.20 -5.03
N ILE A 206 -6.01 -1.05 -5.85
CA ILE A 206 -6.65 -2.18 -6.51
C ILE A 206 -6.08 -3.45 -5.90
N LYS A 207 -6.94 -4.26 -5.29
CA LYS A 207 -6.60 -5.58 -4.77
C LYS A 207 -7.22 -6.63 -5.66
N SER A 208 -6.42 -7.56 -6.18
CA SER A 208 -6.88 -8.66 -7.02
C SER A 208 -6.47 -9.98 -6.42
N THR A 209 -7.41 -10.93 -6.36
CA THR A 209 -7.17 -12.30 -5.88
C THR A 209 -7.59 -13.28 -6.96
N GLY A 210 -6.65 -14.10 -7.42
CA GLY A 210 -6.93 -15.26 -8.25
C GLY A 210 -7.08 -16.51 -7.39
N SER A 211 -8.00 -17.40 -7.76
CA SER A 211 -8.30 -18.64 -7.06
C SER A 211 -8.34 -19.80 -8.05
N VAL A 212 -7.69 -20.91 -7.70
CA VAL A 212 -7.74 -22.17 -8.46
C VAL A 212 -8.17 -23.29 -7.54
N GLN A 213 -9.16 -24.07 -7.95
CA GLN A 213 -9.63 -25.22 -7.18
C GLN A 213 -8.79 -26.46 -7.50
N SER A 214 -8.08 -26.98 -6.49
CA SER A 214 -7.29 -28.21 -6.55
C SER A 214 -7.91 -29.26 -5.64
N GLY A 215 -8.81 -30.08 -6.20
CA GLY A 215 -9.55 -31.08 -5.45
C GLY A 215 -10.42 -30.45 -4.34
N SER A 216 -10.05 -30.68 -3.07
CA SER A 216 -10.73 -30.12 -1.89
C SER A 216 -10.11 -28.83 -1.36
N GLN A 217 -9.03 -28.34 -1.97
CA GLN A 217 -8.33 -27.13 -1.55
C GLN A 217 -8.44 -26.04 -2.62
N THR A 218 -8.36 -24.78 -2.19
CA THR A 218 -8.32 -23.63 -3.10
C THR A 218 -6.99 -22.94 -2.93
N VAL A 219 -6.20 -22.89 -4.00
CA VAL A 219 -4.97 -22.11 -4.06
C VAL A 219 -5.36 -20.67 -4.39
N LYS A 220 -4.94 -19.72 -3.55
CA LYS A 220 -5.24 -18.29 -3.74
C LYS A 220 -3.95 -17.49 -3.88
N TYR A 221 -3.94 -16.56 -4.82
CA TYR A 221 -2.85 -15.62 -5.00
C TYR A 221 -3.38 -14.19 -5.03
N GLY A 222 -2.81 -13.30 -4.24
CA GLY A 222 -3.22 -11.90 -4.11
C GLY A 222 -2.19 -10.93 -4.68
N LEU A 223 -2.66 -9.93 -5.41
CA LEU A 223 -1.89 -8.79 -5.92
C LEU A 223 -2.51 -7.50 -5.41
N GLN A 224 -1.68 -6.51 -5.09
CA GLN A 224 -2.12 -5.16 -4.74
C GLN A 224 -1.35 -4.15 -5.59
N TYR A 225 -2.08 -3.20 -6.18
CA TYR A 225 -1.54 -2.10 -6.94
C TYR A 225 -2.10 -0.80 -6.35
N ASP A 226 -1.20 0.07 -5.90
CA ASP A 226 -1.55 1.37 -5.33
C ASP A 226 -1.01 2.48 -6.24
N GLU A 227 -1.87 3.40 -6.63
CA GLU A 227 -1.54 4.53 -7.49
C GLU A 227 -1.96 5.85 -6.81
N SER A 228 -1.07 6.85 -6.85
CA SER A 228 -1.42 8.21 -6.43
C SER A 228 -2.46 8.78 -7.38
N ALA A 229 -3.58 9.27 -6.86
CA ALA A 229 -4.67 9.77 -7.71
C ALA A 229 -4.32 11.06 -8.48
N ALA A 230 -3.14 11.64 -8.24
CA ALA A 230 -2.77 13.00 -8.64
C ALA A 230 -1.55 13.11 -9.55
N ASP A 231 -1.03 11.98 -10.06
CA ASP A 231 0.25 11.89 -10.78
C ASP A 231 1.33 12.76 -10.10
N SER A 232 1.46 12.60 -8.78
CA SER A 232 2.40 13.38 -7.98
C SER A 232 3.84 13.01 -8.37
N ILE A 233 4.61 13.99 -8.85
CA ILE A 233 6.01 13.82 -9.22
C ILE A 233 6.81 13.52 -7.95
N PRO A 234 7.75 12.55 -7.96
CA PRO A 234 8.61 12.28 -6.82
C PRO A 234 9.33 13.53 -6.31
N SER A 235 9.41 13.69 -4.98
CA SER A 235 9.96 14.88 -4.29
C SER A 235 11.41 15.24 -4.65
N VAL A 236 12.15 14.33 -5.31
CA VAL A 236 13.51 14.57 -5.82
C VAL A 236 13.54 15.63 -6.92
N PHE A 237 12.46 15.80 -7.68
CA PHE A 237 12.40 16.77 -8.80
C PHE A 237 11.93 18.18 -8.38
N ASP A 238 11.59 18.38 -7.10
CA ASP A 238 11.00 19.64 -6.62
C ASP A 238 12.04 20.79 -6.58
N TYR A 239 13.32 20.48 -6.38
CA TYR A 239 14.39 21.49 -6.35
C TYR A 239 14.69 22.12 -7.72
N ALA A 240 14.36 21.45 -8.83
CA ALA A 240 14.65 21.96 -10.17
C ALA A 240 13.53 22.84 -10.73
N LEU A 241 12.28 22.62 -10.30
CA LEU A 241 11.11 23.27 -10.91
C LEU A 241 10.70 24.59 -10.23
N PHE A 242 11.07 24.79 -8.95
CA PHE A 242 10.55 25.90 -8.13
C PHE A 242 11.55 27.03 -7.84
N SER A 243 12.65 27.08 -8.59
CA SER A 243 13.63 28.18 -8.57
C SER A 243 13.09 29.41 -9.32
N GLY A 244 12.10 30.10 -8.76
CA GLY A 244 11.75 31.46 -9.16
C GLY A 244 10.40 31.62 -9.87
N GLY A 245 9.37 31.89 -9.07
CA GLY A 245 8.28 32.82 -9.41
C GLY A 245 7.20 32.39 -10.41
N SER A 246 7.41 31.38 -11.26
CA SER A 246 6.33 30.82 -12.08
C SER A 246 6.59 29.38 -12.48
N ILE A 247 5.59 28.52 -12.32
CA ILE A 247 5.58 27.18 -12.93
C ILE A 247 5.33 27.37 -14.42
N VAL A 248 6.32 27.02 -15.26
CA VAL A 248 6.08 26.79 -16.69
C VAL A 248 5.71 25.32 -16.81
N GLN A 249 4.44 25.07 -17.11
CA GLN A 249 3.95 23.75 -17.52
C GLN A 249 3.95 23.66 -19.04
#